data_AF-A0A6C6Z7V7-F1
#
_entry.id   AF-A0A6C6Z7V7-F1
#
_cell.length_a   1.000
_cell.length_b   1.000
_cell.length_c   1.000
_cell.angle_alpha   90.00
_cell.angle_beta   90.00
_cell.angle_gamma   90.00
#
_symmetry.space_group_name_H-M   'P 1'
#
loop_
_entity.id
_entity.type
_entity.pdbx_description
1 polymer ?
#
loop_
_entity_poly.entity_id
_entity_poly.type
_entity_poly.pdbx_seq_one_letter_code
_entity_poly.pdbx_strand_id
1 'polypeptide(L)'
;MCSADWGRFLNSVFDIWVREDIQRISVRLFDETLQQWCGGRNGAEAPDKVPLSAECQKCSLLRFCGGGCPEHRDSQGKNQLCEGYQTFFNYSSPHMRVMRDLLKQHRSPEELMAMLR
;
A
#
# COMPACT_ATOMS: atom_id res chain seq x y z
N MET A 1 -0.64 -11.79 15.98
CA MET A 1 0.37 -11.10 15.15
C MET A 1 0.31 -9.63 15.47
N CYS A 2 1.42 -8.99 15.85
CA CYS A 2 1.41 -7.55 16.12
C CYS A 2 1.51 -6.74 14.82
N SER A 3 1.21 -5.43 14.89
CA SER A 3 1.31 -4.52 13.75
C SER A 3 2.72 -4.52 13.12
N ALA A 4 3.78 -4.57 13.96
CA ALA A 4 5.16 -4.62 13.48
C ALA A 4 5.50 -5.93 12.74
N ASP A 5 4.99 -7.07 13.19
CA ASP A 5 5.16 -8.35 12.49
C ASP A 5 4.47 -8.32 11.12
N TRP A 6 3.28 -7.73 11.06
CA TRP A 6 2.55 -7.58 9.81
C TRP A 6 3.31 -6.71 8.79
N GLY A 7 3.90 -5.60 9.23
CA GLY A 7 4.75 -4.76 8.38
C GLY A 7 5.98 -5.51 7.85
N ARG A 8 6.66 -6.27 8.72
CA ARG A 8 7.80 -7.13 8.30
C ARG A 8 7.38 -8.18 7.28
N PHE A 9 6.24 -8.83 7.50
CA PHE A 9 5.69 -9.80 6.57
C PHE A 9 5.42 -9.18 5.20
N LEU A 10 4.70 -8.05 5.16
CA LEU A 10 4.40 -7.35 3.90
C LEU A 10 5.66 -6.94 3.16
N ASN A 11 6.66 -6.39 3.85
CA ASN A 11 7.93 -6.01 3.23
C ASN A 11 8.68 -7.23 2.68
N SER A 12 8.69 -8.34 3.43
CA SER A 12 9.39 -9.56 2.99
C SER A 12 8.75 -10.16 1.73
N VAL A 13 7.41 -10.17 1.66
CA VAL A 13 6.69 -10.60 0.46
C VAL A 13 6.92 -9.61 -0.69
N PHE A 14 6.92 -8.31 -0.41
CA PHE A 14 7.16 -7.27 -1.41
C PHE A 14 8.58 -7.36 -2.00
N ASP A 15 9.59 -7.64 -1.19
CA ASP A 15 10.98 -7.79 -1.65
C ASP A 15 11.14 -8.91 -2.67
N ILE A 16 10.42 -10.01 -2.50
CA ILE A 16 10.40 -11.11 -3.47
C ILE A 16 9.63 -10.68 -4.71
N TRP A 17 8.41 -10.17 -4.51
CA TRP A 17 7.52 -9.81 -5.62
C TRP A 17 8.14 -8.75 -6.55
N VAL A 18 8.78 -7.72 -5.99
CA VAL A 18 9.36 -6.60 -6.75
C VAL A 18 10.59 -7.01 -7.56
N ARG A 19 11.19 -8.17 -7.27
CA ARG A 19 12.38 -8.69 -7.96
C ARG A 19 12.04 -9.77 -8.99
N GLU A 20 11.00 -10.56 -8.74
CA GLU A 20 10.74 -11.80 -9.47
C GLU A 20 9.38 -11.84 -10.18
N ASP A 21 8.38 -11.09 -9.71
CA ASP A 21 6.98 -11.38 -10.02
C ASP A 21 6.15 -10.20 -10.55
N ILE A 22 6.75 -9.03 -10.78
CA ILE A 22 6.04 -7.88 -11.37
C ILE A 22 5.36 -8.35 -12.68
N GLN A 23 4.05 -8.06 -12.84
CA GLN A 23 3.18 -8.50 -13.95
C GLN A 23 3.00 -10.02 -14.16
N ARG A 24 3.72 -10.88 -13.42
CA ARG A 24 3.54 -12.34 -13.43
C ARG A 24 2.57 -12.82 -12.35
N ILE A 25 2.68 -12.26 -11.14
CA ILE A 25 1.80 -12.58 -10.01
C ILE A 25 1.13 -11.29 -9.54
N SER A 26 -0.21 -11.29 -9.53
CA SER A 26 -1.00 -10.22 -8.94
C SER A 26 -1.11 -10.41 -7.43
N VAL A 27 -0.65 -9.42 -6.69
CA VAL A 27 -0.88 -9.31 -5.25
C VAL A 27 -1.74 -8.07 -5.05
N ARG A 28 -3.03 -8.28 -4.77
CA ARG A 28 -4.04 -7.20 -4.74
C ARG A 28 -3.58 -5.94 -4.01
N LEU A 29 -3.00 -6.07 -2.81
CA LEU A 29 -2.51 -4.92 -2.04
C LEU A 29 -1.43 -4.12 -2.79
N PHE A 30 -0.53 -4.79 -3.49
CA PHE A 30 0.55 -4.15 -4.25
C PHE A 30 0.01 -3.47 -5.50
N ASP A 31 -0.92 -4.13 -6.20
CA ASP A 31 -1.58 -3.60 -7.39
C ASP A 31 -2.40 -2.35 -7.06
N GLU A 32 -3.22 -2.40 -6.00
CA GLU A 32 -3.98 -1.25 -5.50
C GLU A 32 -3.05 -0.11 -5.08
N THR A 33 -1.94 -0.43 -4.40
CA THR A 33 -0.94 0.56 -4.01
C THR A 33 -0.36 1.27 -5.25
N LEU A 34 0.04 0.51 -6.27
CA LEU A 34 0.57 1.06 -7.52
C LEU A 34 -0.49 1.89 -8.27
N GLN A 35 -1.73 1.41 -8.32
CA GLN A 35 -2.84 2.16 -8.91
C GLN A 35 -3.04 3.52 -8.22
N GLN A 36 -2.96 3.57 -6.89
CA GLN A 36 -3.02 4.83 -6.14
C GLN A 36 -1.83 5.75 -6.42
N TRP A 37 -0.63 5.21 -6.63
CA TRP A 37 0.51 6.01 -7.10
C TRP A 37 0.30 6.57 -8.51
N CYS A 38 -0.42 5.86 -9.36
CA CYS A 38 -0.83 6.30 -10.71
C CYS A 38 -1.99 7.30 -10.71
N GLY A 39 -2.49 7.72 -9.54
CA GLY A 39 -3.60 8.67 -9.43
C GLY A 39 -4.98 8.00 -9.45
N GLY A 40 -5.04 6.68 -9.23
CA GLY A 40 -6.26 5.98 -8.89
C GLY A 40 -6.98 6.65 -7.71
N ARG A 41 -8.29 6.48 -7.67
CA ARG A 41 -9.09 6.79 -6.50
C ARG A 41 -9.44 5.46 -5.84
N ASN A 42 -9.23 5.37 -4.53
CA ASN A 42 -9.82 4.27 -3.77
C ASN A 42 -11.33 4.35 -3.99
N GLY A 43 -11.95 3.20 -4.30
CA GLY A 43 -13.40 3.10 -4.27
C GLY A 43 -13.85 3.57 -2.90
N ALA A 44 -14.70 4.60 -2.85
CA ALA A 44 -15.26 5.07 -1.60
C ALA A 44 -16.05 3.90 -1.00
N GLU A 45 -15.48 3.23 0.00
CA GLU A 45 -16.26 2.32 0.84
C GLU A 45 -17.37 3.14 1.49
N ALA A 46 -18.55 2.53 1.57
CA ALA A 46 -19.76 3.14 2.12
C ALA A 46 -19.47 3.82 3.48
N PRO A 47 -20.16 4.91 3.83
CA PRO A 47 -19.87 5.66 5.06
C PRO A 47 -19.83 4.74 6.29
N ASP A 48 -18.67 4.71 6.93
CA ASP A 48 -18.36 3.82 8.04
C ASP A 48 -19.17 4.12 9.30
N LYS A 49 -19.49 3.06 10.05
CA LYS A 49 -20.11 3.13 11.38
C LYS A 49 -19.20 3.76 12.44
N VAL A 50 -17.88 3.76 12.20
CA VAL A 50 -16.87 4.35 13.10
C VAL A 50 -16.02 5.36 12.32
N PRO A 51 -16.10 6.66 12.63
CA PRO A 51 -15.32 7.68 11.94
C PRO A 51 -13.82 7.51 12.18
N LEU A 52 -13.01 7.93 11.21
CA LEU A 52 -11.55 7.90 11.32
C LEU A 52 -11.06 8.83 12.44
N SER A 53 -9.99 8.42 13.13
CA SER A 53 -9.33 9.25 14.14
C SER A 53 -8.79 10.55 13.54
N ALA A 54 -8.67 11.61 14.36
CA ALA A 54 -8.07 12.88 13.93
C ALA A 54 -6.61 12.73 13.43
N GLU A 55 -5.88 11.76 13.96
CA GLU A 55 -4.53 11.37 13.47
C GLU A 55 -4.63 10.79 12.06
N CYS A 56 -5.56 9.85 11.83
CA CYS A 56 -5.73 9.18 10.56
C CYS A 56 -6.19 10.15 9.45
N GLN A 57 -7.10 11.08 9.78
CA GLN A 57 -7.57 12.13 8.87
C GLN A 57 -6.45 13.04 8.35
N LYS A 58 -5.37 13.22 9.12
CA LYS A 58 -4.19 14.02 8.74
C LYS A 58 -3.04 13.18 8.19
N CYS A 59 -3.20 11.86 8.13
CA CYS A 59 -2.15 10.95 7.72
C CYS A 59 -1.90 11.02 6.20
N SER A 60 -0.66 11.25 5.80
CA SER A 60 -0.26 11.29 4.38
C SER A 60 -0.46 9.96 3.64
N LEU A 61 -0.54 8.86 4.39
CA LEU A 61 -0.75 7.51 3.87
C LEU A 61 -2.22 7.10 3.81
N LEU A 62 -3.15 7.94 4.31
CA LEU A 62 -4.58 7.65 4.27
C LEU A 62 -5.08 7.36 2.85
N ARG A 63 -4.50 8.03 1.84
CA ARG A 63 -4.84 7.78 0.43
C ARG A 63 -4.54 6.37 -0.06
N PHE A 64 -3.65 5.64 0.62
CA PHE A 64 -3.30 4.26 0.28
C PHE A 64 -4.12 3.28 1.12
N CYS A 65 -4.20 3.50 2.43
CA CYS A 65 -4.86 2.55 3.33
C CYS A 65 -6.38 2.70 3.42
N GLY A 66 -6.93 3.88 3.10
CA GLY A 66 -8.35 4.20 3.30
C GLY A 66 -8.81 4.19 4.76
N GLY A 67 -7.89 4.10 5.73
CA GLY A 67 -8.20 3.86 7.14
C GLY A 67 -8.35 2.37 7.50
N GLY A 68 -8.10 1.47 6.55
CA GLY A 68 -8.24 0.03 6.70
C GLY A 68 -9.68 -0.42 6.91
N CYS A 69 -9.87 -1.73 7.04
CA CYS A 69 -11.18 -2.33 7.26
C CYS A 69 -11.84 -1.76 8.52
N PRO A 70 -13.11 -1.32 8.47
CA PRO A 70 -13.82 -0.71 9.59
C PRO A 70 -13.94 -1.62 10.81
N GLU A 71 -14.08 -2.93 10.59
CA GLU A 71 -14.17 -3.94 11.64
C GLU A 71 -12.89 -4.07 12.48
N HIS A 72 -11.75 -3.65 11.92
CA HIS A 72 -10.44 -3.68 12.58
C HIS A 72 -10.03 -2.33 13.17
N ARG A 73 -10.95 -1.36 13.22
CA ARG A 73 -10.70 -0.06 13.87
C ARG A 73 -11.07 -0.15 15.35
N ASP A 74 -10.26 0.47 16.19
CA ASP A 74 -10.57 0.64 17.60
C ASP A 74 -11.66 1.71 17.83
N SER A 75 -12.00 1.95 19.09
CA SER A 75 -12.99 2.98 19.46
C SER A 75 -12.59 4.41 19.12
N GLN A 76 -11.30 4.65 18.81
CA GLN A 76 -10.78 5.93 18.34
C GLN A 76 -10.76 6.03 16.81
N GLY A 77 -11.14 4.97 16.09
CA GLY A 77 -11.12 4.93 14.64
C GLY A 77 -9.74 4.66 14.04
N LYS A 78 -8.80 4.09 14.80
CA LYS A 78 -7.47 3.69 14.32
C LYS A 78 -7.43 2.18 14.05
N ASN A 79 -6.94 1.79 12.88
CA ASN A 79 -6.78 0.38 12.53
C ASN A 79 -5.67 -0.29 13.36
N GLN A 80 -5.91 -1.47 13.91
CA GLN A 80 -4.94 -2.20 14.75
C GLN A 80 -3.61 -2.53 14.04
N LEU A 81 -3.59 -2.58 12.72
CA LEU A 81 -2.40 -2.86 11.89
C LEU A 81 -1.82 -1.61 11.23
N CYS A 82 -2.24 -0.41 11.66
CA CYS A 82 -1.87 0.86 11.03
C CYS A 82 -0.35 1.01 10.85
N GLU A 83 0.45 0.78 11.90
CA GLU A 83 1.91 0.92 11.84
C GLU A 83 2.58 -0.06 10.86
N GLY A 84 2.07 -1.29 10.75
CA GLY A 84 2.54 -2.27 9.79
C GLY A 84 2.30 -1.81 8.35
N TYR A 85 1.10 -1.28 8.07
CA TYR A 85 0.79 -0.68 6.78
C TYR A 85 1.64 0.56 6.50
N GLN A 86 1.85 1.43 7.49
CA GLN A 86 2.72 2.60 7.33
C GLN A 86 4.14 2.18 6.95
N THR A 87 4.66 1.15 7.61
CA THR A 87 5.98 0.57 7.32
C THR A 87 6.05 0.09 5.86
N PHE A 88 5.04 -0.64 5.39
CA PHE A 88 4.96 -1.12 4.02
C PHE A 88 4.87 -0.01 2.98
N PHE A 89 3.96 0.96 3.13
CA PHE A 89 3.80 2.03 2.15
C PHE A 89 5.03 2.93 2.06
N ASN A 90 5.71 3.18 3.18
CA ASN A 90 6.97 3.93 3.19
C ASN A 90 8.10 3.13 2.52
N TYR A 91 8.22 1.84 2.84
CA TYR A 91 9.26 0.97 2.28
C TYR A 91 9.11 0.75 0.76
N SER A 92 7.89 0.50 0.30
CA SER A 92 7.59 0.30 -1.13
C SER A 92 7.60 1.59 -1.94
N SER A 93 7.48 2.76 -1.31
CA SER A 93 7.35 4.07 -2.00
C SER A 93 8.38 4.33 -3.11
N PRO A 94 9.71 4.15 -2.94
CA PRO A 94 10.65 4.37 -4.03
C PRO A 94 10.39 3.47 -5.24
N HIS A 95 10.12 2.18 -5.02
CA HIS A 95 9.79 1.20 -6.06
C HIS A 95 8.49 1.58 -6.79
N MET A 96 7.45 1.93 -6.03
CA MET A 96 6.16 2.34 -6.59
C MET A 96 6.26 3.62 -7.43
N ARG A 97 7.11 4.58 -7.05
CA ARG A 97 7.36 5.79 -7.86
C ARG A 97 8.01 5.44 -9.20
N VAL A 98 9.00 4.55 -9.21
CA VAL A 98 9.64 4.11 -10.46
C VAL A 98 8.63 3.38 -11.35
N MET A 99 7.86 2.43 -10.80
CA MET A 99 6.81 1.73 -11.57
C MET A 99 5.76 2.70 -12.13
N ARG A 100 5.31 3.68 -11.34
CA ARG A 100 4.41 4.75 -11.81
C ARG A 100 5.03 5.52 -12.98
N ASP A 101 6.30 5.89 -12.89
CA ASP A 101 6.97 6.69 -13.92
C ASP A 101 7.22 5.89 -15.19
N LEU A 102 7.48 4.58 -15.09
CA LEU A 102 7.50 3.65 -16.23
C LEU A 102 6.12 3.60 -16.92
N LEU A 103 5.05 3.40 -16.15
CA LEU A 103 3.68 3.36 -16.69
C LEU A 103 3.31 4.68 -17.39
N LYS A 104 3.68 5.83 -16.82
CA LYS A 104 3.47 7.15 -17.44
C LYS A 104 4.22 7.32 -18.76
N GLN A 105 5.32 6.61 -18.94
CA GLN A 105 6.11 6.57 -20.18
C GLN A 105 5.64 5.47 -21.14
N HIS A 106 4.51 4.80 -20.87
CA HIS A 106 4.05 3.62 -21.62
C HIS A 106 5.06 2.47 -21.64
N ARG A 107 5.88 2.36 -20.58
CA ARG A 107 6.89 1.33 -20.36
C ARG A 107 6.39 0.29 -19.35
N SER A 108 6.97 -0.91 -19.40
CA SER A 108 6.57 -1.98 -18.48
C SER A 108 7.12 -1.70 -17.07
N PRO A 109 6.31 -1.86 -16.00
CA PRO A 109 6.80 -1.86 -14.62
C PRO A 109 7.87 -2.94 -14.35
N GLU A 110 7.88 -4.04 -15.11
CA GLU A 110 8.88 -5.12 -14.99
C GLU A 110 10.31 -4.62 -15.21
N GLU A 111 10.49 -3.51 -15.91
CA GLU A 111 11.79 -2.90 -16.12
C GLU A 111 12.44 -2.47 -14.81
N LEU A 112 11.67 -2.24 -13.74
CA LEU A 112 12.20 -2.07 -12.38
C LEU A 112 12.98 -3.30 -11.92
N MET A 113 12.54 -4.53 -12.24
CA MET A 113 13.24 -5.76 -11.83
C MET A 113 14.66 -5.79 -12.40
N ALA A 114 14.86 -5.31 -13.62
CA ALA A 114 16.19 -5.21 -14.23
C ALA A 114 17.09 -4.18 -13.54
N MET A 115 16.53 -3.15 -12.90
CA MET A 115 17.27 -2.12 -12.15
C MET A 115 17.64 -2.55 -10.73
N LEU A 116 16.97 -3.58 -10.20
CA LEU A 116 17.17 -4.10 -8.84
C LEU A 116 18.13 -5.31 -8.79
N ARG A 117 18.62 -5.75 -9.94
CA ARG A 117 19.58 -6.85 -10.08
C ARG A 117 21.02 -6.41 -9.84
#